data_AF-A0A657AT70-F1
#
_entry.id   AF-A0A657AT70-F1
#
_cell.length_a   1.000
_cell.length_b   1.000
_cell.length_c   1.000
_cell.angle_alpha   90.00
_cell.angle_beta   90.00
_cell.angle_gamma   90.00
#
_symmetry.space_group_name_H-M   'P 1'
#
loop_
_entity.id
_entity.type
_entity.pdbx_description
1 polymer ?
#
loop_
_entity_poly.entity_id
_entity_poly.type
_entity_poly.pdbx_seq_one_letter_code
_entity_poly.pdbx_strand_id
1 'polypeptide(L)' 'GVCSVEELNRIGPIEAFLKLKASNDKVSLNFLYALVGAVKGEHWLDVARREKSYLLSELDGCQELERMFSQDTTT' A
#
# COMPACT_ATOMS: atom_id res chain seq x y z
N GLY A 1 12.41 -5.92 2.63
CA GLY A 1 11.87 -4.79 3.41
C GLY A 1 12.21 -3.51 2.67
N VAL A 2 11.39 -2.47 2.78
CA VAL A 2 11.66 -1.17 2.14
C VAL A 2 12.55 -0.37 3.07
N CYS A 3 13.82 -0.22 2.74
CA CYS A 3 14.82 0.31 3.67
C CYS A 3 15.11 1.81 3.49
N SER A 4 14.45 2.49 2.55
CA SER A 4 14.67 3.91 2.28
C SER A 4 13.46 4.57 1.64
N VAL A 5 13.30 5.87 1.87
CA VAL A 5 12.27 6.71 1.22
C VAL A 5 12.41 6.66 -0.30
N GLU A 6 13.64 6.54 -0.81
CA GLU A 6 13.92 6.44 -2.25
C GLU A 6 13.38 5.15 -2.87
N GLU A 7 13.50 4.02 -2.16
CA GLU A 7 12.87 2.76 -2.58
C GLU A 7 11.34 2.85 -2.50
N LEU A 8 10.81 3.45 -1.44
CA LEU A 8 9.38 3.66 -1.28
C LEU A 8 8.80 4.52 -2.42
N ASN A 9 9.53 5.52 -2.89
CA ASN A 9 9.15 6.33 -4.05
C ASN A 9 9.18 5.54 -5.36
N ARG A 10 10.09 4.56 -5.50
CA ARG A 10 10.19 3.73 -6.71
C ARG A 10 9.06 2.70 -6.82
N ILE A 11 8.75 2.01 -5.72
CA ILE A 11 7.73 0.94 -5.71
C ILE A 11 6.32 1.47 -5.44
N GLY A 12 6.21 2.61 -4.75
CA GLY A 12 4.93 3.18 -4.33
C GLY A 12 4.43 2.66 -2.97
N PRO A 13 3.68 3.49 -2.23
CA PRO A 13 3.25 3.18 -0.87
C PRO A 13 2.25 2.03 -0.77
N ILE A 14 1.39 1.85 -1.77
CA ILE A 14 0.40 0.76 -1.80
C ILE A 14 1.08 -0.58 -2.06
N GLU A 15 1.97 -0.67 -3.05
CA GLU A 15 2.68 -1.90 -3.35
C GLU A 15 3.60 -2.31 -2.18
N ALA A 16 4.28 -1.34 -1.56
CA ALA A 16 5.05 -1.55 -0.34
C ALA A 16 4.19 -2.12 0.81
N PHE A 17 2.98 -1.57 0.98
CA PHE A 17 2.01 -2.04 1.97
C PHE A 17 1.57 -3.47 1.69
N LEU A 18 1.19 -3.80 0.45
CA LEU A 18 0.73 -5.13 0.05
C LEU A 18 1.81 -6.20 0.25
N LYS A 19 3.05 -5.93 -0.17
CA LYS A 19 4.20 -6.83 0.07
C LYS A 19 4.41 -7.12 1.55
N LEU A 20 4.26 -6.10 2.40
CA LEU A 20 4.40 -6.28 3.84
C LEU A 20 3.19 -7.00 4.44
N LYS A 21 1.98 -6.70 3.98
CA LYS A 21 0.73 -7.34 4.42
C LYS A 21 0.73 -8.84 4.10
N ALA A 22 1.28 -9.25 2.95
CA ALA A 22 1.46 -10.65 2.57
C ALA A 22 2.39 -11.41 3.53
N SER A 23 3.40 -10.74 4.09
CA SER A 23 4.35 -11.35 5.03
C SER A 23 3.95 -11.17 6.50
N ASN A 24 3.05 -10.22 6.80
CA ASN A 24 2.66 -9.87 8.16
C ASN A 24 1.22 -9.35 8.20
N ASP A 25 0.30 -10.19 8.68
CA ASP A 25 -1.12 -9.85 8.76
C ASP A 25 -1.42 -8.72 9.78
N LYS A 26 -0.52 -8.42 10.72
CA LYS A 26 -0.74 -7.37 11.73
C LYS A 26 -0.56 -5.95 11.18
N VAL A 27 -0.12 -5.80 9.93
CA VAL A 27 0.04 -4.49 9.30
C VAL A 27 -1.35 -3.87 9.13
N SER A 28 -1.52 -2.67 9.70
CA SER A 28 -2.78 -1.93 9.71
C SER A 28 -2.78 -0.80 8.68
N LEU A 29 -3.96 -0.28 8.34
CA LEU A 29 -4.10 0.86 7.43
C LEU A 29 -3.34 2.12 7.90
N ASN A 30 -3.08 2.25 9.21
CA ASN A 30 -2.24 3.33 9.73
C ASN A 30 -0.81 3.28 9.15
N PHE A 31 -0.30 2.07 8.88
CA PHE A 31 0.97 1.91 8.22
C PHE A 31 0.91 2.40 6.77
N LEU A 32 -0.17 2.09 6.04
CA LEU A 32 -0.38 2.60 4.68
C LEU A 32 -0.37 4.15 4.67
N TYR A 33 -1.11 4.78 5.57
CA TYR A 33 -1.15 6.25 5.65
C TYR A 33 0.22 6.84 6.01
N ALA A 34 1.00 6.17 6.86
CA ALA A 34 2.35 6.59 7.17
C ALA A 34 3.28 6.52 5.95
N LEU A 35 3.17 5.48 5.12
CA LEU A 35 3.94 5.36 3.88
C LEU A 35 3.57 6.45 2.88
N VAL A 36 2.27 6.71 2.69
CA VAL A 36 1.81 7.78 1.79
C VAL A 36 2.25 9.15 2.31
N GLY A 37 2.10 9.40 3.61
CA GLY A 37 2.58 10.64 4.24
C GLY A 37 4.10 10.83 4.10
N ALA A 38 4.88 9.75 4.25
CA ALA A 38 6.33 9.79 4.04
C ALA A 38 6.72 10.14 2.61
N VAL A 39 5.98 9.64 1.60
CA VAL A 39 6.20 9.97 0.19
C VAL A 39 5.82 11.42 -0.11
N LYS A 40 4.70 11.90 0.45
CA LYS A 40 4.18 13.26 0.19
C LYS A 40 4.80 14.36 1.05
N GLY A 41 5.53 14.00 2.10
CA GLY A 41 5.96 14.94 3.12
C GLY A 41 4.79 15.49 3.96
N GLU A 42 3.70 14.74 4.06
CA GLU A 42 2.50 15.11 4.82
C GLU A 42 2.36 14.26 6.08
N HIS A 43 1.73 14.80 7.12
CA HIS A 43 1.45 14.05 8.32
C HIS A 43 0.38 12.96 8.04
N TRP A 44 0.62 11.74 8.50
CA TRP A 44 -0.19 10.56 8.20
C TRP A 44 -1.68 10.72 8.56
N LEU A 45 -2.00 11.53 9.57
CA LEU A 45 -3.37 11.79 9.99
C LEU A 45 -4.14 12.63 8.96
N ASP A 46 -3.47 13.56 8.29
CA ASP A 46 -4.06 14.41 7.25
C ASP A 46 -4.34 13.60 5.99
N VAL A 47 -3.42 12.71 5.62
CA VAL A 47 -3.62 11.72 4.56
C VAL A 47 -4.82 10.82 4.87
N ALA A 48 -4.88 10.27 6.09
CA ALA A 48 -5.98 9.41 6.52
C ALA A 48 -7.35 10.11 6.51
N ARG A 49 -7.39 11.44 6.69
CA ARG A 49 -8.64 12.21 6.65
C ARG A 49 -9.06 12.56 5.24
N ARG A 50 -8.11 12.93 4.37
CA ARG A 50 -8.39 13.45 3.03
C ARG A 50 -8.49 12.35 1.97
N GLU A 51 -7.68 11.30 2.10
CA GLU A 51 -7.43 10.35 1.02
C GLU A 51 -7.85 8.92 1.36
N LYS A 52 -8.40 8.68 2.56
CA LYS A 52 -8.77 7.32 3.00
C LYS A 52 -9.63 6.58 1.98
N SER A 53 -10.72 7.19 1.50
CA SER A 53 -11.60 6.51 0.55
C SER A 53 -10.88 6.16 -0.76
N TYR A 54 -10.05 7.09 -1.26
CA TYR A 54 -9.25 6.89 -2.46
C TYR A 54 -8.25 5.74 -2.28
N LEU A 55 -7.49 5.77 -1.18
CA LEU A 55 -6.48 4.76 -0.88
C LEU A 55 -7.09 3.37 -0.67
N LEU A 56 -8.28 3.29 -0.08
CA LEU A 56 -9.00 2.01 0.07
C LEU A 56 -9.49 1.48 -1.27
N SER A 57 -10.02 2.33 -2.15
CA SER A 57 -10.42 1.91 -3.50
C SER A 57 -9.23 1.46 -4.35
N GLU A 58 -8.09 2.17 -4.27
CA GLU A 58 -6.88 1.80 -4.99
C GLU A 58 -6.29 0.49 -4.44
N LEU A 59 -6.30 0.31 -3.12
CA LEU A 59 -5.89 -0.94 -2.48
C LEU A 59 -6.76 -2.11 -2.92
N ASP A 60 -8.09 -1.96 -2.90
CA ASP A 60 -9.05 -2.99 -3.33
C ASP A 60 -8.81 -3.38 -4.80
N GLY A 61 -8.63 -2.38 -5.67
CA GLY A 61 -8.30 -2.61 -7.09
C GLY A 61 -6.99 -3.38 -7.28
N CYS A 62 -5.94 -3.04 -6.55
CA CYS A 62 -4.68 -3.80 -6.59
C CYS A 62 -4.86 -5.25 -6.12
N GLN A 63 -5.61 -5.48 -5.03
CA GLN A 63 -5.85 -6.82 -4.50
C GLN A 63 -6.69 -7.67 -5.45
N GLU A 64 -7.69 -7.09 -6.10
CA GLU A 64 -8.50 -7.80 -7.10
C GLU A 64 -7.65 -8.16 -8.32
N LEU A 65 -6.81 -7.24 -8.81
CA LEU A 65 -5.86 -7.55 -9.88
C LEU A 65 -4.91 -8.68 -9.50
N GLU A 66 -4.28 -8.62 -8.32
CA GLU A 66 -3.41 -9.70 -7.82
C GLU A 66 -4.16 -11.05 -7.75
N ARG A 67 -5.43 -11.03 -7.32
CA ARG A 67 -6.26 -12.23 -7.27
C ARG A 67 -6.52 -12.79 -8.68
N MET A 68 -6.88 -11.93 -9.64
CA MET A 68 -7.10 -12.29 -11.03
C MET A 68 -5.85 -12.95 -11.62
N PHE A 69 -4.70 -12.28 -11.55
CA PHE A 69 -3.42 -12.82 -12.08
C PHE A 69 -2.94 -14.09 -11.37
N SER A 70 -3.32 -14.29 -10.10
CA SER A 70 -3.00 -15.53 -9.39
C SER A 70 -3.84 -16.74 -9.87
N GLN A 71 -4.98 -16.54 -10.56
CA GLN A 71 -5.78 -17.64 -11.11
C GLN A 71 -5.23 -18.14 -12.46
N ASP A 72 -4.44 -17.33 -13.18
CA ASP A 72 -3.95 -17.62 -14.54
C ASP A 72 -2.65 -18.46 -14.59
N THR A 73 -2.01 -18.73 -13.45
CA THR A 73 -0.74 -19.51 -13.39
C THR A 73 -0.94 -21.01 -13.22
N THR A 74 -2.19 -21.50 -13.19
CA THR A 74 -2.51 -22.93 -13.16
C THR A 74 -3.17 -23.35 -14.47
N THR A 75 -2.43 -23.39 -15.58
CA THR A 75 -2.82 -24.13 -16.81
C THR A 75 -1.57 -24.56 -17.55
#